data_AF-A0A1V5D1Z8-F1
#
_entry.id   AF-A0A1V5D1Z8-F1
#
_cell.length_a   1.000
_cell.length_b   1.000
_cell.length_c   1.000
_cell.angle_alpha   90.00
_cell.angle_beta   90.00
_cell.angle_gamma   90.00
#
_symmetry.space_group_name_H-M   'P 1'
#
loop_
_entity.id
_entity.type
_entity.pdbx_description
1 polymer ?
#
loop_
_entity_poly.entity_id
_entity_poly.type
_entity_poly.pdbx_seq_one_letter_code
_entity_poly.pdbx_strand_id
1 'polypeptide(L)'
;MGRLLLTNTSRRIYYNTYIGHIKGAGGMDTKKWYIEKMAERTVQALKENYFDAAFFKDKKDLLDRVIGYVRPKMTIGIGGSMTLREMGLVERLKKEKVTVLDHWDPKLAKEEIQGMRIRHLTSDLFISGSNAITENGEIVNIDGFGNRVNSITFGPKKVIVIAGYNKIVPDVEAAIERIKNIAAPMNAKRLNLPLPCAKTGYCHDCKSEQRICRIVSILERKPGATDISVFIINKAFGF
;
A
#
# COMPACT_ATOMS: atom_id res chain seq x y z
N MET A 1 -11.16 1.39 -42.32
CA MET A 1 -10.96 0.08 -41.66
C MET A 1 -10.07 0.31 -40.44
N GLY A 2 -10.60 0.72 -39.29
CA GLY A 2 -11.31 -0.15 -38.35
C GLY A 2 -10.40 -0.48 -37.18
N ARG A 3 -9.99 0.55 -36.40
CA ARG A 3 -9.19 0.38 -35.17
C ARG A 3 -10.07 -0.32 -34.15
N LEU A 4 -9.76 -1.56 -33.82
CA LEU A 4 -10.46 -2.32 -32.80
C LEU A 4 -10.18 -1.67 -31.43
N LEU A 5 -11.09 -0.79 -30.99
CA LEU A 5 -11.14 -0.28 -29.63
C LEU A 5 -11.53 -1.45 -28.73
N LEU A 6 -10.53 -2.09 -28.12
CA LEU A 6 -10.76 -3.04 -27.05
C LEU A 6 -11.41 -2.29 -25.88
N THR A 7 -12.65 -2.65 -25.57
CA THR A 7 -13.42 -2.07 -24.48
C THR A 7 -12.79 -2.44 -23.12
N ASN A 8 -12.98 -1.57 -22.12
CA ASN A 8 -12.46 -1.68 -20.74
C ASN A 8 -12.76 -3.04 -20.06
N THR A 9 -13.72 -3.79 -20.57
CA THR A 9 -14.09 -5.12 -20.09
C THR A 9 -13.01 -6.18 -20.36
N SER A 10 -12.18 -6.01 -21.41
CA SER A 10 -11.14 -7.00 -21.74
C SER A 10 -9.93 -6.95 -20.80
N ARG A 11 -9.57 -5.78 -20.24
CA ARG A 11 -8.51 -5.65 -19.21
C ARG A 11 -8.88 -6.35 -17.89
N ARG A 12 -10.18 -6.42 -17.59
CA ARG A 12 -10.71 -7.02 -16.35
C ARG A 12 -10.48 -8.53 -16.23
N ILE A 13 -10.28 -9.21 -17.37
CA ILE A 13 -10.06 -10.66 -17.42
C ILE A 13 -8.57 -11.01 -17.30
N TYR A 14 -7.66 -10.18 -17.84
CA TYR A 14 -6.23 -10.50 -17.89
C TYR A 14 -5.57 -10.63 -16.51
N TYR A 15 -5.99 -9.86 -15.49
CA TYR A 15 -5.34 -9.91 -14.17
C TYR A 15 -5.83 -11.05 -13.25
N ASN A 16 -7.05 -11.58 -13.46
CA ASN A 16 -7.66 -12.55 -12.54
C ASN A 16 -7.73 -14.00 -13.08
N THR A 17 -7.51 -14.25 -14.37
CA THR A 17 -7.66 -15.61 -14.94
C THR A 17 -6.37 -16.39 -15.17
N TYR A 18 -5.18 -15.77 -15.17
CA TYR A 18 -3.92 -16.48 -15.46
C TYR A 18 -3.15 -17.03 -14.24
N ILE A 19 -3.83 -17.23 -13.11
CA ILE A 19 -3.26 -17.92 -11.94
C ILE A 19 -3.98 -19.25 -11.66
N GLY A 20 -5.07 -19.56 -12.37
CA GLY A 20 -5.75 -20.85 -12.29
C GLY A 20 -5.31 -21.80 -13.41
N HIS A 21 -4.65 -22.90 -13.03
CA HIS A 21 -4.45 -24.13 -13.83
C HIS A 21 -3.24 -24.19 -14.77
N ILE A 22 -2.04 -24.33 -14.20
CA ILE A 22 -0.97 -25.17 -14.78
C ILE A 22 -0.70 -26.27 -13.76
N LYS A 23 -1.27 -27.46 -13.98
CA LYS A 23 -0.92 -28.68 -13.25
C LYS A 23 0.27 -29.34 -13.96
N GLY A 24 1.46 -29.05 -13.45
CA GLY A 24 2.70 -29.70 -13.83
C GLY A 24 3.74 -29.41 -12.74
N ALA A 25 4.65 -30.33 -12.49
CA ALA A 25 5.65 -30.27 -11.41
C ALA A 25 6.60 -29.05 -11.44
N GLY A 26 6.44 -28.12 -12.40
CA GLY A 26 7.13 -26.83 -12.50
C GLY A 26 6.25 -25.57 -12.30
N GLY A 27 4.96 -25.70 -11.97
CA GLY A 27 4.02 -24.56 -11.92
C GLY A 27 4.15 -23.62 -10.71
N MET A 28 4.80 -24.07 -9.62
CA MET A 28 5.10 -23.21 -8.48
C MET A 28 6.36 -22.37 -8.72
N ASP A 29 7.27 -22.87 -9.56
CA ASP A 29 8.54 -22.21 -9.86
C ASP A 29 8.36 -21.06 -10.87
N THR A 30 7.56 -21.25 -11.91
CA THR A 30 7.32 -20.21 -12.93
C THR A 30 6.56 -18.99 -12.40
N LYS A 31 5.54 -19.19 -11.56
CA LYS A 31 4.82 -18.08 -10.91
C LYS A 31 5.70 -17.32 -9.93
N LYS A 32 6.51 -18.05 -9.15
CA LYS A 32 7.49 -17.44 -8.24
C LYS A 32 8.50 -16.63 -9.02
N TRP A 33 9.10 -17.20 -10.06
CA TRP A 33 10.01 -16.50 -10.97
C TRP A 33 9.38 -15.23 -11.55
N TYR A 34 8.14 -15.29 -12.04
CA TYR A 34 7.44 -14.12 -12.58
C TYR A 34 7.30 -12.99 -11.54
N ILE A 35 6.88 -13.34 -10.31
CA ILE A 35 6.74 -12.37 -9.21
C ILE A 35 8.09 -11.77 -8.83
N GLU A 36 9.13 -12.60 -8.75
CA GLU A 36 10.49 -12.14 -8.44
C GLU A 36 11.00 -11.17 -9.53
N LYS A 37 10.84 -11.52 -10.81
CA LYS A 37 11.23 -10.63 -11.93
C LYS A 37 10.41 -9.34 -11.99
N MET A 38 9.15 -9.38 -11.58
CA MET A 38 8.31 -8.18 -11.45
C MET A 38 8.77 -7.30 -10.30
N ALA A 39 9.01 -7.87 -9.14
CA ALA A 39 9.50 -7.08 -8.01
C ALA A 39 10.90 -6.52 -8.26
N GLU A 40 11.80 -7.27 -8.90
CA GLU A 40 13.16 -6.82 -9.25
C GLU A 40 13.14 -5.56 -10.13
N ARG A 41 12.39 -5.58 -11.25
CA ARG A 41 12.30 -4.41 -12.14
C ARG A 41 11.59 -3.22 -11.50
N THR A 42 10.54 -3.45 -10.70
CA THR A 42 9.88 -2.39 -9.92
C THR A 42 10.81 -1.77 -8.89
N VAL A 43 11.61 -2.58 -8.17
CA VAL A 43 12.61 -2.06 -7.22
C VAL A 43 13.67 -1.22 -7.93
N GLN A 44 14.10 -1.63 -9.12
CA GLN A 44 15.04 -0.86 -9.91
C GLN A 44 14.46 0.50 -10.31
N ALA A 45 13.23 0.54 -10.82
CA ALA A 45 12.56 1.80 -11.18
C ALA A 45 12.34 2.71 -9.95
N LEU A 46 11.97 2.15 -8.80
CA LEU A 46 11.88 2.91 -7.54
C LEU A 46 13.22 3.55 -7.15
N LYS A 47 14.34 2.85 -7.33
CA LYS A 47 15.68 3.40 -7.07
C LYS A 47 16.05 4.52 -8.04
N GLU A 48 15.70 4.38 -9.31
CA GLU A 48 15.87 5.42 -10.34
C GLU A 48 15.02 6.66 -10.03
N ASN A 49 13.87 6.47 -9.37
CA ASN A 49 13.03 7.53 -8.80
C ASN A 49 13.48 7.99 -7.40
N TYR A 50 14.73 7.68 -7.02
CA TYR A 50 15.43 8.12 -5.80
C TYR A 50 14.92 7.55 -4.47
N PHE A 51 14.08 6.51 -4.49
CA PHE A 51 13.65 5.82 -3.27
C PHE A 51 14.68 4.79 -2.79
N ASP A 52 14.79 4.59 -1.47
CA ASP A 52 15.52 3.44 -0.90
C ASP A 52 14.64 2.18 -1.01
N ALA A 53 14.80 1.40 -2.08
CA ALA A 53 13.91 0.27 -2.37
C ALA A 53 14.57 -1.10 -2.25
N ALA A 54 13.82 -2.08 -1.74
CA ALA A 54 14.26 -3.47 -1.62
C ALA A 54 13.11 -4.47 -1.75
N PHE A 55 13.42 -5.66 -2.25
CA PHE A 55 12.50 -6.79 -2.34
C PHE A 55 12.86 -7.87 -1.32
N PHE A 56 11.86 -8.39 -0.62
CA PHE A 56 12.01 -9.41 0.42
C PHE A 56 11.23 -10.66 0.04
N LYS A 57 11.91 -11.81 0.06
CA LYS A 57 11.27 -13.11 -0.11
C LYS A 57 10.53 -13.54 1.15
N ASP A 58 11.11 -13.23 2.31
CA ASP A 58 10.64 -13.67 3.62
C ASP A 58 10.15 -12.53 4.50
N LYS A 59 9.07 -12.81 5.23
CA LYS A 59 8.46 -11.87 6.18
C LYS A 59 9.41 -11.48 7.30
N LYS A 60 10.21 -12.45 7.79
CA LYS A 60 11.15 -12.25 8.89
C LYS A 60 12.19 -11.19 8.52
N ASP A 61 12.82 -11.32 7.35
CA ASP A 61 13.88 -10.40 6.93
C ASP A 61 13.37 -8.97 6.73
N LEU A 62 12.15 -8.83 6.21
CA LEU A 62 11.51 -7.52 6.11
C LEU A 62 11.26 -6.91 7.50
N LEU A 63 10.70 -7.70 8.43
CA LEU A 63 10.46 -7.23 9.81
C LEU A 63 11.77 -6.84 10.49
N ASP A 64 12.82 -7.65 10.36
CA ASP A 64 14.14 -7.36 10.92
C ASP A 64 14.72 -6.08 10.31
N ARG A 65 14.56 -5.87 8.99
CA ARG A 65 14.96 -4.62 8.32
C ARG A 65 14.23 -3.42 8.90
N VAL A 66 12.91 -3.50 9.10
CA VAL A 66 12.10 -2.41 9.68
C VAL A 66 12.51 -2.13 11.13
N ILE A 67 12.69 -3.18 11.95
CA ILE A 67 13.13 -3.05 13.34
C ILE A 67 14.53 -2.44 13.44
N GLY A 68 15.39 -2.65 12.45
CA GLY A 68 16.70 -1.99 12.37
C GLY A 68 16.64 -0.45 12.39
N TYR A 69 15.52 0.16 11.99
CA TYR A 69 15.29 1.61 12.06
C TYR A 69 14.73 2.08 13.42
N VAL A 70 14.23 1.17 14.25
CA VAL A 70 13.61 1.50 15.53
C VAL A 70 14.69 1.77 16.57
N ARG A 71 14.52 2.88 17.31
CA ARG A 71 15.36 3.26 18.44
C ARG A 71 14.49 3.55 19.66
N PRO A 72 14.97 3.32 20.89
CA PRO A 72 14.23 3.65 22.09
C PRO A 72 13.76 5.11 22.10
N LYS A 73 12.57 5.35 22.65
CA LYS A 73 11.91 6.67 22.77
C LYS A 73 11.43 7.31 21.46
N MET A 74 11.59 6.64 20.31
CA MET A 74 11.00 7.11 19.05
C MET A 74 9.48 7.18 19.14
N THR A 75 8.90 8.14 18.42
CA THR A 75 7.47 8.16 18.09
C THR A 75 7.26 7.57 16.70
N ILE A 76 6.45 6.52 16.58
CA ILE A 76 6.22 5.79 15.34
C ILE A 76 4.76 5.92 14.92
N GLY A 77 4.51 6.57 13.77
CA GLY A 77 3.18 6.69 13.18
C GLY A 77 2.79 5.49 12.31
N ILE A 78 1.56 5.00 12.45
CA ILE A 78 1.00 3.94 11.62
C ILE A 78 -0.11 4.49 10.72
N GLY A 79 0.11 4.43 9.40
CA GLY A 79 -0.75 5.01 8.37
C GLY A 79 -2.09 4.31 8.13
N GLY A 80 -2.48 3.34 8.96
CA GLY A 80 -3.74 2.59 8.81
C GLY A 80 -3.65 1.61 7.65
N SER A 81 -2.97 0.48 7.87
CA SER A 81 -2.62 -0.45 6.79
C SER A 81 -2.90 -1.90 7.19
N MET A 82 -3.71 -2.58 6.37
CA MET A 82 -3.95 -4.02 6.51
C MET A 82 -2.67 -4.83 6.25
N THR A 83 -1.84 -4.40 5.31
CA THR A 83 -0.54 -5.02 5.03
C THR A 83 0.33 -5.11 6.29
N LEU A 84 0.42 -4.02 7.08
CA LEU A 84 1.22 -3.99 8.32
C LEU A 84 0.64 -4.87 9.43
N ARG A 85 -0.69 -5.01 9.47
CA ARG A 85 -1.40 -5.84 10.46
C ARG A 85 -1.28 -7.32 10.14
N GLU A 86 -1.54 -7.71 8.90
CA GLU A 86 -1.43 -9.11 8.44
C GLU A 86 -0.01 -9.67 8.62
N MET A 87 1.01 -8.83 8.46
CA MET A 87 2.39 -9.26 8.70
C MET A 87 2.80 -9.25 10.18
N GLY A 88 1.96 -8.70 11.08
CA GLY A 88 2.21 -8.64 12.51
C GLY A 88 3.18 -7.54 12.94
N LEU A 89 3.45 -6.53 12.10
CA LEU A 89 4.40 -5.46 12.42
C LEU A 89 3.91 -4.58 13.57
N VAL A 90 2.61 -4.24 13.59
CA VAL A 90 2.04 -3.36 14.64
C VAL A 90 2.24 -3.96 16.03
N GLU A 91 1.91 -5.25 16.19
CA GLU A 91 2.07 -5.95 17.48
C GLU A 91 3.55 -6.14 17.84
N ARG A 92 4.44 -6.27 16.85
CA ARG A 92 5.88 -6.28 17.11
C ARG A 92 6.36 -4.93 17.64
N LEU A 93 5.96 -3.83 17.02
CA LEU A 93 6.37 -2.47 17.44
C LEU A 93 5.87 -2.11 18.84
N LYS A 94 4.67 -2.56 19.22
CA LYS A 94 4.12 -2.36 20.57
C LYS A 94 4.94 -3.02 21.69
N LYS A 95 5.82 -3.98 21.36
CA LYS A 95 6.74 -4.62 22.32
C LYS A 95 8.07 -3.87 22.47
N GLU A 96 8.34 -2.90 21.60
CA GLU A 96 9.56 -2.10 21.65
C GLU A 96 9.39 -0.90 22.59
N LYS A 97 10.51 -0.33 23.05
CA LYS A 97 10.51 0.85 23.95
C LYS A 97 10.23 2.15 23.20
N VAL A 98 9.08 2.25 22.53
CA VAL A 98 8.69 3.36 21.65
C VAL A 98 7.24 3.78 21.86
N THR A 99 6.87 4.95 21.36
CA THR A 99 5.47 5.41 21.33
C THR A 99 4.86 5.08 19.96
N VAL A 100 3.89 4.17 19.91
CA VAL A 100 3.18 3.81 18.67
C VAL A 100 1.90 4.65 18.53
N LEU A 101 1.78 5.43 17.45
CA LEU A 101 0.59 6.22 17.10
C LEU A 101 -0.29 5.43 16.13
N ASP A 102 -1.11 4.52 16.66
CA ASP A 102 -2.04 3.68 15.91
C ASP A 102 -3.47 4.22 15.99
N HIS A 103 -3.86 5.02 15.00
CA HIS A 103 -5.18 5.64 14.92
C HIS A 103 -6.34 4.66 14.60
N TRP A 104 -6.06 3.36 14.46
CA TRP A 104 -7.06 2.30 14.33
C TRP A 104 -7.22 1.50 15.63
N ASP A 105 -6.56 1.89 16.72
CA ASP A 105 -6.80 1.26 18.02
C ASP A 105 -8.29 1.46 18.41
N PRO A 106 -9.05 0.37 18.60
CA PRO A 106 -10.49 0.45 18.86
C PRO A 106 -10.83 1.09 20.21
N LYS A 107 -9.85 1.29 21.09
CA LYS A 107 -10.05 1.91 22.40
C LYS A 107 -10.07 3.44 22.36
N LEU A 108 -9.71 4.04 21.23
CA LEU A 108 -9.57 5.50 21.12
C LEU A 108 -10.92 6.19 20.86
N ALA A 109 -11.14 7.32 21.53
CA ALA A 109 -12.18 8.26 21.20
C ALA A 109 -11.89 8.99 19.88
N LYS A 110 -12.92 9.59 19.28
CA LYS A 110 -12.82 10.26 17.97
C LYS A 110 -11.81 11.40 17.96
N GLU A 111 -11.75 12.18 19.04
CA GLU A 111 -10.85 13.32 19.22
C GLU A 111 -9.40 12.85 19.32
N GLU A 112 -9.17 11.74 20.03
CA GLU A 112 -7.84 11.11 20.15
C GLU A 112 -7.36 10.59 18.79
N ILE A 113 -8.25 9.99 18.00
CA ILE A 113 -7.94 9.54 16.63
C ILE A 113 -7.46 10.72 15.78
N GLN A 114 -8.14 11.88 15.84
CA GLN A 114 -7.72 13.06 15.08
C GLN A 114 -6.38 13.62 15.57
N GLY A 115 -6.20 13.73 16.90
CA GLY A 115 -4.93 14.14 17.49
C GLY A 115 -3.77 13.22 17.08
N MET A 116 -3.99 11.91 17.03
CA MET A 116 -2.99 10.96 16.54
C MET A 116 -2.65 11.15 15.05
N ARG A 117 -3.64 11.39 14.18
CA ARG A 117 -3.41 11.65 12.75
C ARG A 117 -2.54 12.89 12.55
N ILE A 118 -2.76 13.95 13.34
CA ILE A 118 -1.93 15.15 13.28
C ILE A 118 -0.50 14.82 13.74
N ARG A 119 -0.35 14.07 14.84
CA ARG A 119 0.96 13.66 15.36
C ARG A 119 1.73 12.72 14.43
N HIS A 120 1.10 12.08 13.45
CA HIS A 120 1.82 11.33 12.41
C HIS A 120 2.81 12.23 11.68
N LEU A 121 2.44 13.49 11.40
CA LEU A 121 3.25 14.45 10.66
C LEU A 121 4.56 14.82 11.36
N THR A 122 4.65 14.64 12.67
CA THR A 122 5.84 14.97 13.48
C THR A 122 6.51 13.75 14.09
N SER A 123 6.16 12.55 13.60
CA SER A 123 6.76 11.29 14.07
C SER A 123 8.21 11.11 13.59
N ASP A 124 8.99 10.37 14.37
CA ASP A 124 10.37 10.02 13.98
C ASP A 124 10.39 9.01 12.83
N LEU A 125 9.40 8.12 12.82
CA LEU A 125 9.23 7.11 11.78
C LEU A 125 7.74 6.96 11.46
N PHE A 126 7.37 7.09 10.20
CA PHE A 126 6.02 6.79 9.72
C PHE A 126 6.03 5.54 8.86
N ILE A 127 5.19 4.56 9.19
CA ILE A 127 5.10 3.30 8.44
C ILE A 127 3.69 3.17 7.87
N SER A 128 3.61 2.92 6.57
CA SER A 128 2.34 2.71 5.87
C SER A 128 2.46 1.62 4.82
N GLY A 129 1.31 1.14 4.34
CA GLY A 129 1.24 0.52 3.03
C GLY A 129 1.00 1.55 1.94
N SER A 130 1.14 1.13 0.68
CA SER A 130 0.60 1.85 -0.48
C SER A 130 -0.66 1.15 -0.99
N ASN A 131 -1.52 1.87 -1.71
CA ASN A 131 -2.59 1.22 -2.47
C ASN A 131 -2.08 0.57 -3.75
N ALA A 132 -1.13 1.19 -4.45
CA ALA A 132 -0.47 0.60 -5.61
C ALA A 132 0.95 1.13 -5.76
N ILE A 133 1.80 0.36 -6.44
CA ILE A 133 3.12 0.77 -6.91
C ILE A 133 3.19 0.36 -8.36
N THR A 134 3.60 1.26 -9.24
CA THR A 134 3.71 0.95 -10.67
C THR A 134 5.03 0.26 -10.97
N GLU A 135 5.14 -0.42 -12.11
CA GLU A 135 6.41 -0.97 -12.59
C GLU A 135 7.43 0.11 -12.96
N ASN A 136 6.96 1.32 -13.24
CA ASN A 136 7.79 2.52 -13.46
C ASN A 136 8.25 3.19 -12.14
N GLY A 137 7.88 2.63 -10.97
CA GLY A 137 8.35 3.10 -9.68
C GLY A 137 7.62 4.32 -9.13
N GLU A 138 6.36 4.55 -9.52
CA GLU A 138 5.49 5.55 -8.88
C GLU A 138 4.70 4.92 -7.72
N ILE A 139 4.53 5.68 -6.63
CA ILE A 139 3.68 5.27 -5.50
C ILE A 139 2.32 5.97 -5.64
N VAL A 140 1.25 5.19 -5.78
CA VAL A 140 -0.10 5.72 -6.01
C VAL A 140 -1.01 5.39 -4.83
N ASN A 141 -1.59 6.43 -4.25
CA ASN A 141 -2.52 6.33 -3.13
C ASN A 141 -3.83 7.06 -3.42
N ILE A 142 -4.93 6.49 -2.93
CA ILE A 142 -6.22 7.18 -2.87
C ILE A 142 -6.72 7.17 -1.42
N ASP A 143 -6.94 8.36 -0.87
CA ASP A 143 -7.29 8.60 0.53
C ASP A 143 -8.69 9.21 0.69
N GLY A 144 -9.29 8.97 1.86
CA GLY A 144 -10.51 9.66 2.31
C GLY A 144 -10.19 10.89 3.16
N PHE A 145 -9.29 10.73 4.14
CA PHE A 145 -8.93 11.78 5.12
C PHE A 145 -7.64 12.54 4.78
N GLY A 146 -6.74 11.96 3.99
CA GLY A 146 -5.49 12.60 3.56
C GLY A 146 -4.31 12.45 4.53
N ASN A 147 -4.52 12.00 5.77
CA ASN A 147 -3.44 11.92 6.75
C ASN A 147 -2.29 11.01 6.30
N ARG A 148 -2.57 9.88 5.63
CA ARG A 148 -1.53 8.97 5.14
C ARG A 148 -0.73 9.62 4.03
N VAL A 149 -1.38 10.18 3.01
CA VAL A 149 -0.67 10.83 1.89
C VAL A 149 0.13 12.04 2.35
N ASN A 150 -0.38 12.80 3.33
CA ASN A 150 0.37 13.92 3.90
C ASN A 150 1.63 13.41 4.61
N SER A 151 1.52 12.42 5.50
CA SER A 151 2.68 11.85 6.20
C SER A 151 3.67 11.13 5.28
N ILE A 152 3.24 10.57 4.15
CA ILE A 152 4.17 10.02 3.15
C ILE A 152 4.91 11.14 2.41
N THR A 153 4.22 12.23 2.11
CA THR A 153 4.78 13.32 1.28
C THR A 153 5.70 14.23 2.08
N PHE A 154 5.34 14.58 3.31
CA PHE A 154 6.09 15.52 4.13
C PHE A 154 5.79 15.37 5.63
N GLY A 155 6.77 15.69 6.47
CA GLY A 155 6.62 15.78 7.93
C GLY A 155 7.49 14.78 8.70
N PRO A 156 7.21 13.46 8.62
CA PRO A 156 8.00 12.47 9.34
C PRO A 156 9.48 12.52 8.95
N LYS A 157 10.38 12.28 9.91
CA LYS A 157 11.83 12.26 9.64
C LYS A 157 12.21 11.12 8.69
N LYS A 158 11.53 9.98 8.82
CA LYS A 158 11.65 8.84 7.92
C LYS A 158 10.27 8.23 7.63
N VAL A 159 10.08 7.79 6.40
CA VAL A 159 8.91 7.04 5.95
C VAL A 159 9.32 5.66 5.46
N ILE A 160 8.58 4.63 5.84
CA ILE A 160 8.70 3.28 5.26
C ILE A 160 7.36 2.89 4.65
N VAL A 161 7.35 2.66 3.34
CA VAL A 161 6.21 2.14 2.59
C VAL A 161 6.41 0.65 2.36
N ILE A 162 5.44 -0.18 2.77
CA ILE A 162 5.50 -1.64 2.63
C ILE A 162 4.35 -2.12 1.73
N ALA A 163 4.66 -2.90 0.69
CA ALA A 163 3.66 -3.42 -0.24
C ALA A 163 3.89 -4.91 -0.55
N GLY A 164 2.79 -5.66 -0.63
CA GLY A 164 2.83 -7.01 -1.22
C GLY A 164 2.94 -6.95 -2.74
N TYR A 165 3.44 -8.01 -3.37
CA TYR A 165 3.56 -8.09 -4.84
C TYR A 165 2.21 -7.86 -5.56
N ASN A 166 1.09 -8.17 -4.91
CA ASN A 166 -0.28 -7.98 -5.42
C ASN A 166 -0.68 -6.50 -5.60
N LYS A 167 0.22 -5.58 -5.24
CA LYS A 167 0.04 -4.13 -5.39
C LYS A 167 0.85 -3.54 -6.54
N ILE A 168 1.65 -4.36 -7.21
CA ILE A 168 2.40 -3.95 -8.39
C ILE A 168 1.49 -3.97 -9.63
N VAL A 169 1.51 -2.89 -10.39
CA VAL A 169 0.70 -2.66 -11.59
C VAL A 169 1.56 -2.03 -12.70
N PRO A 170 1.19 -2.14 -13.97
CA PRO A 170 2.04 -1.63 -15.05
C PRO A 170 2.23 -0.10 -15.01
N ASP A 171 1.16 0.68 -14.77
CA ASP A 171 1.16 2.14 -14.90
C ASP A 171 0.18 2.82 -13.92
N VAL A 172 0.14 4.16 -13.95
CA VAL A 172 -0.69 5.00 -13.07
C VAL A 172 -2.18 4.80 -13.35
N GLU A 173 -2.58 4.62 -14.61
CA GLU A 173 -3.97 4.34 -14.99
C GLU A 173 -4.45 3.02 -14.38
N ALA A 174 -3.67 1.94 -14.53
CA ALA A 174 -3.92 0.64 -13.91
C ALA A 174 -3.89 0.72 -12.38
N ALA A 175 -3.03 1.56 -11.81
CA ALA A 175 -3.03 1.85 -10.38
C ALA A 175 -4.38 2.44 -9.95
N ILE A 176 -4.85 3.51 -10.59
CA ILE A 176 -6.14 4.13 -10.24
C ILE A 176 -7.29 3.13 -10.41
N GLU A 177 -7.29 2.32 -11.48
CA GLU A 177 -8.30 1.28 -11.71
C GLU A 177 -8.30 0.24 -10.60
N ARG A 178 -7.12 -0.33 -10.27
CA ARG A 178 -6.94 -1.28 -9.16
C ARG A 178 -7.46 -0.70 -7.85
N ILE A 179 -7.11 0.55 -7.56
CA ILE A 179 -7.48 1.17 -6.28
C ILE A 179 -8.99 1.39 -6.21
N LYS A 180 -9.62 1.89 -7.28
CA LYS A 180 -11.06 2.13 -7.32
C LYS A 180 -11.89 0.84 -7.34
N ASN A 181 -11.40 -0.22 -7.97
CA ASN A 181 -12.18 -1.45 -8.19
C ASN A 181 -11.81 -2.61 -7.27
N ILE A 182 -10.67 -2.58 -6.57
CA ILE A 182 -10.23 -3.65 -5.67
C ILE A 182 -10.02 -3.07 -4.27
N ALA A 183 -9.07 -2.14 -4.11
CA ALA A 183 -8.65 -1.70 -2.78
C ALA A 183 -9.76 -0.93 -2.05
N ALA A 184 -10.40 0.05 -2.69
CA ALA A 184 -11.44 0.86 -2.07
C ALA A 184 -12.72 0.06 -1.75
N PRO A 185 -13.27 -0.81 -2.62
CA PRO A 185 -14.40 -1.67 -2.28
C PRO A 185 -14.10 -2.60 -1.09
N MET A 186 -12.93 -3.26 -1.08
CA MET A 186 -12.52 -4.13 0.03
C MET A 186 -12.38 -3.34 1.34
N ASN A 187 -11.79 -2.14 1.29
CA ASN A 187 -11.66 -1.29 2.47
C ASN A 187 -13.02 -0.79 2.98
N ALA A 188 -13.91 -0.39 2.08
CA ALA A 188 -15.26 0.08 2.43
C ALA A 188 -16.08 -1.03 3.09
N LYS A 189 -15.97 -2.27 2.58
CA LYS A 189 -16.58 -3.46 3.19
C LYS A 189 -16.01 -3.73 4.59
N ARG A 190 -14.68 -3.69 4.74
CA ARG A 190 -13.99 -3.88 6.03
C ARG A 190 -14.42 -2.85 7.08
N LEU A 191 -14.60 -1.60 6.66
CA LEU A 191 -15.06 -0.49 7.52
C LEU A 191 -16.58 -0.47 7.73
N ASN A 192 -17.32 -1.44 7.17
CA ASN A 192 -18.77 -1.53 7.22
C ASN A 192 -19.49 -0.22 6.79
N LEU A 193 -18.97 0.44 5.75
CA LEU A 193 -19.54 1.69 5.27
C LEU A 193 -20.74 1.44 4.35
N PRO A 194 -21.79 2.28 4.40
CA PRO A 194 -22.98 2.17 3.55
C PRO A 194 -22.73 2.69 2.12
N LEU A 195 -21.62 2.28 1.50
CA LEU A 195 -21.22 2.69 0.16
C LEU A 195 -21.65 1.64 -0.89
N PRO A 196 -22.01 2.06 -2.11
CA PRO A 196 -22.41 1.12 -3.16
C PRO A 196 -21.30 0.13 -3.52
N CYS A 197 -20.03 0.54 -3.46
CA CYS A 197 -18.90 -0.35 -3.70
C CYS A 197 -18.71 -1.40 -2.59
N ALA A 198 -19.09 -1.11 -1.34
CA ALA A 198 -19.06 -2.09 -0.26
C ALA A 198 -20.12 -3.20 -0.44
N LYS A 199 -21.23 -2.89 -1.13
CA LYS A 199 -22.30 -3.85 -1.43
C LYS A 199 -22.00 -4.69 -2.68
N THR A 200 -21.44 -4.06 -3.71
CA THR A 200 -21.33 -4.65 -5.05
C THR A 200 -19.92 -5.16 -5.39
N GLY A 201 -18.90 -4.75 -4.65
CA GLY A 201 -17.50 -5.15 -4.91
C GLY A 201 -16.81 -4.42 -6.06
N TYR A 202 -17.41 -3.39 -6.66
CA TYR A 202 -16.78 -2.57 -7.71
C TYR A 202 -17.13 -1.08 -7.58
N CYS A 203 -16.41 -0.21 -8.29
CA CYS A 203 -16.61 1.23 -8.21
C CYS A 203 -17.90 1.69 -8.90
N HIS A 204 -18.67 2.56 -8.27
CA HIS A 204 -19.85 3.25 -8.84
C HIS A 204 -19.62 4.73 -9.11
N ASP A 205 -18.38 5.20 -8.97
CA ASP A 205 -18.01 6.63 -8.96
C ASP A 205 -18.97 7.50 -8.15
N CYS A 206 -19.30 7.04 -6.94
CA CYS A 206 -20.37 7.62 -6.15
C CYS A 206 -20.03 9.05 -5.66
N LYS A 207 -21.08 9.84 -5.40
CA LYS A 207 -21.02 11.17 -4.77
C LYS A 207 -21.38 11.15 -3.28
N SER A 208 -21.29 9.98 -2.63
CA SER A 208 -21.65 9.84 -1.21
C SER A 208 -20.79 10.73 -0.31
N GLU A 209 -21.40 11.32 0.72
CA GLU A 209 -20.67 12.04 1.78
C GLU A 209 -19.69 11.14 2.54
N GLN A 210 -19.94 9.82 2.60
CA GLN A 210 -19.06 8.85 3.24
C GLN A 210 -17.98 8.28 2.31
N ARG A 211 -17.82 8.86 1.10
CA ARG A 211 -16.81 8.43 0.11
C ARG A 211 -15.41 8.44 0.73
N ILE A 212 -14.71 7.31 0.59
CA ILE A 212 -13.34 7.10 1.10
C ILE A 212 -12.24 7.29 0.05
N CYS A 213 -12.60 7.60 -1.20
CA CYS A 213 -11.69 7.76 -2.32
C CYS A 213 -11.73 9.20 -2.88
N ARG A 214 -11.29 10.16 -2.07
CA ARG A 214 -11.43 11.61 -2.31
C ARG A 214 -10.16 12.26 -2.85
N ILE A 215 -9.00 11.81 -2.39
CA ILE A 215 -7.70 12.40 -2.70
C ILE A 215 -6.90 11.40 -3.50
N VAL A 216 -6.37 11.79 -4.65
CA VAL A 216 -5.40 11.00 -5.41
C VAL A 216 -4.03 11.63 -5.21
N SER A 217 -3.05 10.82 -4.83
CA SER A 217 -1.65 11.23 -4.68
C SER A 217 -0.77 10.27 -5.46
N ILE A 218 0.12 10.84 -6.26
CA ILE A 218 1.11 10.13 -7.07
C ILE A 218 2.46 10.71 -6.70
N LEU A 219 3.34 9.88 -6.13
CA LEU A 219 4.74 10.22 -5.96
C LEU A 219 5.48 9.64 -7.17
N GLU A 220 5.77 10.51 -8.14
CA GLU A 220 6.60 10.16 -9.31
C GLU A 220 8.05 9.93 -8.91
N ARG A 221 8.55 10.69 -7.92
CA ARG A 221 9.92 10.60 -7.40
C ARG A 221 9.94 10.85 -5.89
N LYS A 222 11.01 10.44 -5.22
CA LYS A 222 11.18 10.72 -3.79
C LYS A 222 11.20 12.23 -3.54
N PRO A 223 10.37 12.77 -2.62
CA PRO A 223 10.44 14.17 -2.21
C PRO A 223 11.84 14.53 -1.69
N GLY A 224 12.31 15.74 -2.01
CA GLY A 224 13.66 16.17 -1.66
C GLY A 224 13.93 16.23 -0.16
N ALA A 225 12.92 16.54 0.65
CA ALA A 225 13.03 16.74 2.09
C ALA A 225 12.59 15.53 2.95
N THR A 226 12.16 14.44 2.33
CA THR A 226 11.65 13.26 3.06
C THR A 226 12.46 12.02 2.69
N ASP A 227 12.99 11.35 3.71
CA ASP A 227 13.65 10.05 3.56
C ASP A 227 12.58 8.96 3.48
N ILE A 228 12.50 8.28 2.33
CA ILE A 228 11.47 7.28 2.05
C ILE A 228 12.13 5.98 1.60
N SER A 229 11.89 4.92 2.36
CA SER A 229 12.20 3.54 1.96
C SER A 229 10.94 2.82 1.47
N VAL A 230 11.06 2.00 0.44
CA VAL A 230 9.97 1.23 -0.17
C VAL A 230 10.32 -0.26 -0.17
N PHE A 231 9.61 -1.05 0.62
CA PHE A 231 9.87 -2.48 0.77
C PHE A 231 8.74 -3.30 0.15
N ILE A 232 9.10 -4.09 -0.85
CA ILE A 232 8.19 -5.02 -1.54
C ILE A 232 8.39 -6.42 -0.96
N ILE A 233 7.31 -7.15 -0.69
CA ILE A 233 7.38 -8.52 -0.17
C ILE A 233 6.71 -9.53 -1.10
N ASN A 234 7.30 -10.73 -1.21
CA ASN A 234 6.76 -11.88 -1.94
C ASN A 234 5.56 -12.56 -1.24
N LYS A 235 4.63 -11.75 -0.73
CA LYS A 235 3.36 -12.18 -0.14
C LYS A 235 2.27 -11.23 -0.58
N ALA A 236 1.08 -11.76 -0.84
CA ALA A 236 -0.09 -10.96 -1.18
C ALA A 236 -0.73 -10.39 0.11
N PHE A 237 -0.14 -9.34 0.67
CA PHE A 237 -0.61 -8.72 1.91
C PHE A 237 -1.44 -7.46 1.67
N GLY A 238 -2.57 -7.39 2.35
CA GLY A 238 -3.58 -6.37 2.20
C GLY A 238 -4.18 -6.35 0.79
N PHE A 239 -4.88 -5.26 0.53
CA PHE A 239 -5.53 -4.98 -0.75
C PHE A 239 -5.11 -3.60 -1.26
#